data_AF-A0A8J3TKR4-F1
#
_entry.id   AF-A0A8J3TKR4-F1
#
_cell.length_a   1.000
_cell.length_b   1.000
_cell.length_c   1.000
_cell.angle_alpha   90.00
_cell.angle_beta   90.00
_cell.angle_gamma   90.00
#
_symmetry.space_group_name_H-M   'P 1'
#
loop_
_entity.id
_entity.type
_entity.pdbx_description
1 polymer ?
#
loop_
_entity_poly.entity_id
_entity_poly.type
_entity_poly.pdbx_seq_one_letter_code
_entity_poly.pdbx_strand_id
1 'polypeptide(L)'
;MDVIHQERVAWEGARAFVAASGADTYWWLSEMLERNLGRTYQVCLATTRTRLQREEASLAEIGAWRVRLEDLLRVRPDVQPALLELVTETSARLGRY
;
A
#
# COMPACT_ATOMS: atom_id res chain seq x y z
N MET A 1 -14.92 -21.47 1.03
CA MET A 1 -15.45 -20.09 1.12
C MET A 1 -14.37 -19.29 1.83
N ASP A 2 -13.41 -18.76 1.06
CA ASP A 2 -12.23 -18.10 1.62
C ASP A 2 -12.67 -16.70 2.10
N VAL A 3 -12.87 -16.56 3.40
CA VAL A 3 -13.18 -15.26 4.00
C VAL A 3 -11.89 -14.46 3.91
N ILE A 4 -11.74 -13.66 2.86
CA ILE A 4 -10.59 -12.77 2.74
C ILE A 4 -10.64 -11.80 3.93
N HIS A 5 -9.77 -12.03 4.92
CA HIS A 5 -9.69 -11.18 6.11
C HIS A 5 -9.17 -9.82 5.68
N GLN A 6 -10.04 -8.81 5.71
CA GLN A 6 -9.71 -7.44 5.31
C GLN A 6 -8.49 -6.90 6.06
N GLU A 7 -8.31 -7.30 7.33
CA GLU A 7 -7.13 -6.98 8.15
C GLU A 7 -5.84 -7.54 7.55
N ARG A 8 -5.87 -8.77 7.02
CA ARG A 8 -4.69 -9.39 6.39
C ARG A 8 -4.32 -8.69 5.10
N VAL A 9 -5.32 -8.35 4.28
CA VAL A 9 -5.12 -7.60 3.03
C VAL A 9 -4.55 -6.22 3.31
N ALA A 10 -5.10 -5.51 4.30
CA ALA A 10 -4.59 -4.21 4.70
C ALA A 10 -3.15 -4.29 5.22
N TRP A 11 -2.81 -5.32 6.00
CA TRP A 11 -1.45 -5.54 6.48
C TRP A 11 -0.46 -5.86 5.36
N GLU A 12 -0.81 -6.79 4.46
CA GLU A 12 0.03 -7.17 3.32
C GLU A 12 0.23 -5.97 2.38
N GLY A 13 -0.82 -5.18 2.13
CA GLY A 13 -0.72 -3.97 1.34
C GLY A 13 0.11 -2.87 1.98
N ALA A 14 -0.02 -2.67 3.29
CA ALA A 14 0.80 -1.71 4.01
C ALA A 14 2.29 -2.02 3.89
N ARG A 15 2.67 -3.30 4.09
CA ARG A 15 4.05 -3.75 3.90
C ARG A 15 4.54 -3.53 2.47
N ALA A 16 3.75 -3.94 1.48
CA ALA A 16 4.10 -3.81 0.07
C ALA A 16 4.31 -2.34 -0.32
N PHE A 17 3.45 -1.44 0.14
CA PHE A 17 3.50 -0.03 -0.24
C PHE A 17 4.68 0.70 0.40
N VAL A 18 4.96 0.41 1.68
CA VAL A 18 6.13 0.98 2.37
C VAL A 18 7.43 0.44 1.76
N ALA A 19 7.50 -0.86 1.46
CA ALA A 19 8.66 -1.44 0.77
C ALA A 19 8.86 -0.82 -0.62
N ALA A 20 7.79 -0.68 -1.40
CA ALA A 20 7.84 -0.05 -2.72
C ALA A 20 8.25 1.42 -2.66
N SER A 21 7.87 2.14 -1.59
CA SER A 21 8.26 3.54 -1.38
C SER A 21 9.78 3.72 -1.28
N GLY A 22 10.50 2.72 -0.79
CA GLY A 22 11.96 2.71 -0.70
C GLY A 22 12.68 2.20 -1.96
N ALA A 23 11.95 1.66 -2.94
CA ALA A 23 12.52 1.03 -4.13
C ALA A 23 12.17 1.80 -5.43
N ASP A 24 12.67 1.31 -6.56
CA ASP A 24 12.34 1.84 -7.89
C ASP A 24 10.88 1.57 -8.30
N THR A 25 10.24 0.56 -7.68
CA THR A 25 8.82 0.24 -7.85
C THR A 25 7.88 1.38 -7.43
N TYR A 26 8.38 2.35 -6.66
CA TYR A 26 7.63 3.54 -6.23
C TYR A 26 6.90 4.25 -7.37
N TRP A 27 7.57 4.49 -8.50
CA TRP A 27 6.99 5.27 -9.60
C TRP A 27 5.75 4.58 -10.18
N TRP A 28 5.87 3.28 -10.42
CA TRP A 28 4.77 2.46 -10.90
C TRP A 28 3.63 2.40 -9.87
N LEU A 29 3.94 2.18 -8.59
CA LEU A 29 2.91 2.11 -7.54
C LEU A 29 2.18 3.46 -7.39
N SER A 30 2.90 4.58 -7.47
CA SER A 30 2.33 5.93 -7.40
C SER A 30 1.25 6.15 -8.46
N GLU A 31 1.53 5.81 -9.71
CA GLU A 31 0.56 5.91 -10.81
C GLU A 31 -0.64 4.98 -10.61
N MET A 32 -0.40 3.77 -10.12
CA MET A 32 -1.47 2.79 -9.90
C MET A 32 -2.38 3.15 -8.73
N LEU A 33 -1.82 3.73 -7.66
CA LEU A 33 -2.63 4.24 -6.53
C LEU A 33 -3.51 5.40 -6.97
N GLU A 34 -3.00 6.32 -7.78
CA GLU A 34 -3.80 7.43 -8.30
C GLU A 34 -4.99 6.93 -9.12
N ARG A 35 -4.78 5.93 -9.99
CA ARG A 35 -5.83 5.37 -10.85
C ARG A 35 -6.88 4.55 -10.10
N ASN A 36 -6.46 3.76 -9.11
CA ASN A 36 -7.35 2.80 -8.43
C ASN A 36 -7.95 3.35 -7.13
N LEU A 37 -7.15 4.02 -6.31
CA LEU A 37 -7.56 4.50 -4.99
C LEU A 37 -7.77 6.02 -4.97
N GLY A 38 -7.19 6.74 -5.92
CA GLY A 38 -7.30 8.18 -6.06
C GLY A 38 -6.03 8.92 -5.60
N ARG A 39 -5.97 10.19 -5.99
CA ARG A 39 -4.82 11.08 -5.78
C ARG A 39 -4.41 11.23 -4.30
N THR A 40 -5.35 11.11 -3.37
CA THR A 40 -5.05 11.17 -1.93
C THR A 40 -4.03 10.11 -1.53
N TYR A 41 -4.19 8.87 -2.01
CA TYR A 41 -3.28 7.77 -1.67
C TYR A 41 -1.91 7.91 -2.35
N GLN A 42 -1.87 8.47 -3.55
CA GLN A 42 -0.62 8.83 -4.22
C GLN A 42 0.19 9.86 -3.39
N VAL A 43 -0.46 10.91 -2.89
CA VAL A 43 0.19 11.92 -2.04
C VAL A 43 0.65 11.31 -0.71
N CYS A 44 -0.14 10.40 -0.12
CA CYS A 44 0.31 9.64 1.06
C CYS A 44 1.57 8.84 0.76
N LEU A 45 1.67 8.17 -0.39
CA LEU A 45 2.85 7.38 -0.78
C LEU A 45 4.09 8.27 -0.95
N ALA A 46 3.94 9.41 -1.61
CA ALA A 46 5.03 10.39 -1.76
C ALA A 46 5.52 10.89 -0.39
N THR A 47 4.60 11.17 0.54
CA THR A 47 4.94 11.58 1.91
C THR A 47 5.68 10.48 2.66
N THR A 48 5.24 9.22 2.55
CA THR A 48 5.93 8.06 3.12
C THR A 48 7.35 7.95 2.57
N ARG A 49 7.56 8.05 1.25
CA ARG A 49 8.91 8.03 0.65
C ARG A 49 9.81 9.13 1.21
N THR A 50 9.31 10.37 1.32
CA THR A 50 10.10 11.47 1.90
C THR A 50 10.45 11.23 3.38
N ARG A 51 9.55 10.61 4.15
CA ARG A 51 9.82 10.28 5.56
C ARG A 51 10.82 9.14 5.70
N LEU A 52 10.69 8.08 4.90
CA LEU A 52 11.65 6.96 4.88
C LEU A 52 13.07 7.41 4.50
N GLN A 53 13.20 8.44 3.67
CA GLN A 53 14.50 9.03 3.32
C GLN A 53 15.12 9.86 4.44
N ARG A 54 14.31 10.32 5.41
CA ARG A 54 14.75 11.19 6.51
C ARG A 54 14.97 10.41 7.81
N GLU A 55 14.18 9.36 8.04
CA GLU A 55 14.14 8.60 9.28
C GLU A 55 13.93 7.11 8.98
N GLU A 56 14.53 6.22 9.77
CA GLU A 56 14.23 4.77 9.75
C GLU A 56 12.87 4.48 10.42
N ALA A 57 11.80 5.07 9.88
CA ALA A 57 10.43 5.01 10.40
C ALA A 57 9.56 3.97 9.67
N SER A 58 10.17 2.92 9.10
CA SER A 58 9.48 1.93 8.26
C SER A 58 8.31 1.25 8.97
N LEU A 59 8.49 0.83 10.23
CA LEU A 59 7.43 0.21 11.02
C LEU A 59 6.27 1.16 11.34
N ALA A 60 6.56 2.42 11.64
CA ALA A 60 5.54 3.43 11.92
C ALA A 60 4.70 3.73 10.67
N GLU A 61 5.35 3.83 9.51
CA GLU A 61 4.66 4.03 8.23
C GLU A 61 3.82 2.80 7.83
N ILE A 62 4.29 1.57 8.10
CA ILE A 62 3.48 0.35 7.89
C ILE A 62 2.22 0.39 8.76
N GLY A 63 2.35 0.76 10.04
CA GLY A 63 1.19 0.90 10.93
C GLY A 63 0.19 1.94 10.42
N ALA A 64 0.66 3.10 9.96
CA ALA A 64 -0.19 4.14 9.42
C ALA A 64 -0.89 3.72 8.12
N TRP A 65 -0.20 3.00 7.23
CA TRP A 65 -0.80 2.45 6.02
C TRP A 65 -1.82 1.37 6.28
N ARG A 66 -1.59 0.49 7.27
CA ARG A 66 -2.55 -0.53 7.67
C ARG A 66 -3.89 0.10 8.04
N VAL A 67 -3.90 1.07 8.95
CA VAL A 67 -5.13 1.75 9.38
C VAL A 67 -5.83 2.42 8.20
N ARG A 68 -5.09 3.11 7.32
CA ARG A 68 -5.66 3.75 6.11
C ARG A 68 -6.32 2.75 5.16
N LEU A 69 -5.73 1.57 4.99
CA LEU A 69 -6.26 0.52 4.13
C LEU A 69 -7.43 -0.21 4.79
N GLU A 70 -7.39 -0.45 6.10
CA GLU A 70 -8.54 -0.98 6.86
C GLU A 70 -9.74 -0.03 6.77
N ASP A 71 -9.55 1.27 7.00
CA ASP A 71 -10.61 2.27 6.85
C ASP A 71 -11.14 2.33 5.42
N LEU A 72 -10.26 2.27 4.42
CA LEU A 72 -10.65 2.23 3.01
C LEU A 72 -11.53 1.01 2.70
N LEU A 73 -11.12 -0.18 3.14
CA LEU A 73 -11.87 -1.42 2.92
C LEU A 73 -13.19 -1.43 3.69
N ARG A 74 -13.26 -0.76 4.84
CA ARG A 74 -14.49 -0.58 5.61
C ARG A 74 -15.49 0.34 4.90
N VAL A 75 -15.01 1.42 4.28
CA VAL A 75 -15.86 2.41 3.59
C VAL A 75 -16.20 1.96 2.17
N ARG A 76 -15.26 1.31 1.48
CA ARG A 76 -15.37 0.86 0.10
C ARG A 76 -14.88 -0.59 -0.05
N PRO A 77 -15.68 -1.58 0.35
CA PRO A 77 -15.31 -2.99 0.20
C PRO A 77 -15.15 -3.40 -1.28
N ASP A 78 -15.73 -2.65 -2.21
CA ASP A 78 -15.60 -2.83 -3.66
C ASP A 78 -14.17 -2.66 -4.19
N VAL A 79 -13.31 -1.92 -3.48
CA VAL A 79 -11.91 -1.74 -3.90
C VAL A 79 -11.00 -2.91 -3.47
N GLN A 80 -11.52 -3.88 -2.71
CA GLN A 80 -10.74 -5.01 -2.21
C GLN A 80 -10.03 -5.82 -3.31
N PRO A 81 -10.67 -6.16 -4.44
CA PRO A 81 -10.00 -6.90 -5.52
C PRO A 81 -8.88 -6.08 -6.16
N ALA A 82 -9.12 -4.79 -6.43
CA ALA A 82 -8.11 -3.89 -6.98
C ALA A 82 -6.92 -3.73 -6.02
N LEU A 83 -7.17 -3.62 -4.72
CA LEU A 83 -6.10 -3.57 -3.72
C LEU A 83 -5.27 -4.87 -3.74
N LEU A 84 -5.91 -6.04 -3.77
CA LEU A 84 -5.20 -7.33 -3.84
C LEU A 84 -4.33 -7.46 -5.09
N GLU A 85 -4.81 -7.02 -6.25
CA GLU A 85 -4.04 -7.00 -7.49
C GLU A 85 -2.82 -6.08 -7.36
N LEU A 86 -3.00 -4.88 -6.80
CA LEU A 86 -1.89 -3.96 -6.54
C LEU A 86 -0.85 -4.57 -5.61
N VAL A 87 -1.26 -5.20 -4.52
CA VAL A 87 -0.34 -5.87 -3.58
C VAL A 87 0.42 -6.99 -4.26
N THR A 88 -0.26 -7.80 -5.06
CA THR A 88 0.33 -8.93 -5.79
C THR A 88 1.38 -8.46 -6.78
N GLU A 89 1.05 -7.47 -7.61
CA GLU A 89 1.94 -6.92 -8.62
C GLU A 89 3.12 -6.15 -8.00
N THR A 90 2.87 -5.43 -6.89
CA THR A 90 3.95 -4.80 -6.09
C THR A 90 4.91 -5.86 -5.54
N SER A 91 4.36 -6.96 -5.02
CA SER A 91 5.12 -8.10 -4.51
C SER A 91 6.00 -8.76 -5.56
N ALA A 92 5.46 -8.93 -6.77
CA ALA A 92 6.19 -9.47 -7.90
C ALA A 92 7.35 -8.55 -8.31
N ARG A 93 7.11 -7.24 -8.38
CA ARG A 93 8.11 -6.25 -8.85
C ARG A 93 9.27 -6.04 -7.91
N LEU A 94 9.04 -6.11 -6.60
CA LEU A 94 10.11 -5.99 -5.62
C LEU A 94 10.88 -7.32 -5.41
N GLY A 95 10.44 -8.42 -6.03
CA GLY A 95 11.16 -9.69 -6.00
C GLY A 95 11.21 -10.33 -4.61
N ARG A 96 10.04 -10.59 -3.99
CA ARG A 96 9.87 -11.21 -2.65
C ARG A 96 10.83 -10.62 -1.59
N TYR A 97 10.40 -9.50 -1.01
CA TYR A 97 11.00 -8.82 0.15
C TYR A 97 10.72 -9.51 1.49
#